data_AF-A0A3D3ZAJ5-F1
#
_entry.id   AF-A0A3D3ZAJ5-F1
#
_cell.length_a   1.000
_cell.length_b   1.000
_cell.length_c   1.000
_cell.angle_alpha   90.00
_cell.angle_beta   90.00
_cell.angle_gamma   90.00
#
_symmetry.space_group_name_H-M   'P 1'
#
loop_
_entity.id
_entity.type
_entity.pdbx_description
1 polymer ?
#
loop_
_entity_poly.entity_id
_entity_poly.type
_entity_poly.pdbx_seq_one_letter_code
_entity_poly.pdbx_strand_id
1 'polypeptide(L)'
;MKTQSFTCPNCNAPLESISGKPMMFCPYCGSKIANNDIAFYAEDSKTARIETVTDAVIKILGTKEQREEAMQRYYEEARKNRPYMLIVLLVCGVILVLVFLFFVLLALDV
;
A
#
# COMPACT_ATOMS: atom_id res chain seq x y z
N MET A 1 17.29 14.13 44.36
CA MET A 1 16.68 12.80 44.11
C MET A 1 15.23 13.04 43.74
N LYS A 2 14.77 12.58 42.56
CA LYS A 2 13.43 12.86 42.04
C LYS A 2 12.51 11.70 42.44
N THR A 3 11.70 11.86 43.47
CA THR A 3 10.75 10.84 43.93
C THR A 3 9.52 10.89 43.03
N GLN A 4 9.37 9.91 42.14
CA GLN A 4 8.10 9.71 41.43
C GLN A 4 7.18 8.96 42.38
N SER A 5 6.14 9.62 42.89
CA SER A 5 5.08 8.97 43.63
C SER A 5 4.27 8.13 42.64
N PHE A 6 4.11 6.84 42.95
CA PHE A 6 3.27 5.94 42.17
C PHE A 6 2.27 5.27 43.11
N THR A 7 1.11 4.88 42.59
CA THR A 7 0.07 4.20 43.38
C THR A 7 0.18 2.69 43.22
N CYS A 8 0.01 1.96 44.31
CA CYS A 8 -0.07 0.50 44.26
C CYS A 8 -1.24 0.05 43.37
N PRO A 9 -1.06 -0.83 42.38
CA PRO A 9 -2.15 -1.31 41.52
C PRO A 9 -3.16 -2.21 42.27
N ASN A 10 -2.81 -2.73 43.46
CA ASN A 10 -3.66 -3.66 44.21
C ASN A 10 -4.49 -2.98 45.32
N CYS A 11 -3.95 -1.95 45.97
CA CYS A 11 -4.63 -1.28 47.09
C CYS A 11 -4.73 0.24 46.93
N ASN A 12 -4.26 0.80 45.81
CA ASN A 12 -4.23 2.23 45.50
C ASN A 12 -3.50 3.10 46.54
N ALA A 13 -2.75 2.50 47.47
CA ALA A 13 -1.96 3.25 48.44
C ALA A 13 -0.81 4.00 47.76
N PRO A 14 -0.48 5.22 48.22
CA PRO A 14 0.66 5.97 47.71
C PRO A 14 1.97 5.29 48.11
N LEU A 15 2.81 4.99 47.12
CA LEU A 15 4.12 4.38 47.28
C LEU A 15 5.21 5.35 46.85
N GLU A 16 6.32 5.34 47.58
CA GLU A 16 7.54 6.02 47.21
C GLU A 16 8.44 5.08 46.41
N SER A 17 8.92 5.53 45.25
CA SER A 17 9.83 4.75 44.41
C SER A 17 11.20 4.61 45.08
N ILE A 18 11.51 3.41 45.55
CA ILE A 18 12.88 3.03 45.91
C ILE A 18 13.57 2.58 44.63
N SER A 19 14.32 3.50 44.00
CA SER A 19 15.11 3.19 42.82
C SER A 19 16.23 2.20 43.16
N GLY A 20 16.35 1.13 42.38
CA GLY A 20 17.46 0.17 42.46
C GLY A 20 17.10 -1.24 42.94
N LYS A 21 15.82 -1.59 43.11
CA LYS A 21 15.40 -2.99 43.34
C LYS A 21 14.42 -3.46 42.26
N PRO A 22 14.65 -4.63 41.64
CA PRO A 22 13.79 -5.16 40.57
C PRO A 22 12.41 -5.62 41.07
N MET A 23 12.28 -5.88 42.37
CA MET A 23 11.05 -6.32 43.01
C MET A 23 10.88 -5.58 44.31
N MET A 24 9.66 -5.10 44.55
CA MET A 24 9.27 -4.47 45.81
C MET A 24 7.94 -5.03 46.28
N PHE A 25 7.78 -5.13 47.60
CA PHE A 25 6.51 -5.50 48.22
C PHE A 25 5.83 -4.22 48.71
N CYS A 26 4.53 -4.09 48.46
CA CYS A 26 3.76 -2.99 49.01
C CYS A 26 3.68 -3.14 50.55
N PRO A 27 4.05 -2.12 51.35
CA PRO A 27 3.99 -2.20 52.80
C PRO A 27 2.55 -2.18 53.33
N TYR A 28 1.57 -1.79 52.50
CA TYR A 28 0.18 -1.69 52.89
C TYR A 28 -0.61 -2.98 52.67
N CYS A 29 -0.46 -3.62 51.50
CA CYS A 29 -1.23 -4.82 51.15
C CYS A 29 -0.38 -6.08 50.95
N GLY A 30 0.95 -5.97 51.07
CA GLY A 30 1.86 -7.10 50.89
C GLY A 30 2.00 -7.58 49.45
N SER A 31 1.36 -6.94 48.47
CA SER A 31 1.42 -7.37 47.07
C SER A 31 2.83 -7.22 46.51
N LYS A 32 3.32 -8.26 45.83
CA LYS A 32 4.58 -8.23 45.07
C LYS A 32 4.40 -7.39 43.81
N ILE A 33 5.13 -6.28 43.71
CA ILE A 33 5.13 -5.36 42.57
C ILE A 33 6.48 -5.53 41.86
N ALA A 34 6.44 -5.97 40.61
CA ALA A 34 7.61 -5.96 39.75
C ALA A 34 7.79 -4.53 39.21
N ASN A 35 8.96 -3.95 39.43
CA ASN A 35 9.33 -2.69 38.80
C ASN A 35 9.79 -3.00 37.38
N ASN A 36 8.84 -3.38 36.52
CA ASN A 36 9.13 -3.62 35.11
C ASN A 36 9.19 -2.26 34.42
N ASP A 37 10.38 -1.95 33.91
CA ASP A 37 10.68 -0.73 33.19
C ASP A 37 9.62 -0.43 32.13
N ILE A 38 8.91 0.67 32.35
CA ILE A 38 7.85 1.22 31.48
C ILE A 38 8.36 1.49 30.04
N ALA A 39 9.68 1.43 29.82
CA ALA A 39 10.32 1.59 28.52
C ALA A 39 9.99 0.46 27.53
N PHE A 40 9.85 -0.80 27.98
CA PHE A 40 9.66 -1.93 27.07
C PHE A 40 8.28 -1.96 26.40
N TYR A 41 7.23 -1.50 27.10
CA TYR A 41 5.86 -1.49 26.54
C TYR A 41 5.57 -0.28 25.62
N ALA A 42 6.36 0.79 25.70
CA ALA A 42 6.18 1.97 24.85
C ALA A 42 6.72 1.78 23.43
N GLU A 43 7.69 0.88 23.24
CA GLU A 43 8.30 0.62 21.94
C GLU A 43 7.44 -0.33 21.09
N ASP A 44 7.01 -1.47 21.65
CA ASP A 44 6.24 -2.49 20.93
C ASP A 44 4.86 -2.00 20.42
N SER A 45 4.21 -1.10 21.16
CA SER A 45 2.94 -0.50 20.74
C SER A 45 3.09 0.51 19.60
N LYS A 46 4.26 1.16 19.49
CA LYS A 46 4.56 2.09 18.39
C LYS A 46 5.02 1.33 17.14
N THR A 47 5.86 0.31 17.27
CA THR A 47 6.32 -0.50 16.13
C THR A 47 5.16 -1.24 15.46
N ALA A 48 4.26 -1.88 16.22
CA ALA A 48 3.08 -2.55 15.64
C ALA A 48 2.15 -1.60 14.87
N ARG A 49 2.02 -0.35 15.34
CA ARG A 49 1.19 0.66 14.66
C ARG A 49 1.87 1.24 13.42
N ILE A 50 3.20 1.34 13.41
CA ILE A 50 3.96 1.81 12.24
C ILE A 50 3.96 0.74 11.14
N GLU A 51 4.11 -0.53 11.50
CA GLU A 51 4.10 -1.65 10.54
C GLU A 51 2.75 -1.78 9.83
N THR A 52 1.65 -1.73 10.57
CA THR A 52 0.29 -1.80 10.01
C THR A 52 -0.04 -0.64 9.06
N VAL A 53 0.39 0.59 9.40
CA VAL A 53 0.21 1.75 8.52
C VAL A 53 1.09 1.63 7.27
N THR A 54 2.33 1.15 7.43
CA THR A 54 3.27 1.00 6.31
C THR A 54 2.78 -0.04 5.32
N ASP A 55 2.30 -1.20 5.78
CA ASP A 55 1.75 -2.26 4.92
C ASP A 55 0.50 -1.80 4.16
N ALA A 56 -0.41 -1.10 4.85
CA ALA A 56 -1.59 -0.52 4.22
C ALA A 56 -1.22 0.51 3.14
N VAL A 57 -0.23 1.36 3.41
CA VAL A 57 0.27 2.37 2.46
C VAL A 57 0.93 1.71 1.26
N ILE A 58 1.80 0.71 1.46
CA ILE A 58 2.44 -0.05 0.37
C ILE A 58 1.37 -0.71 -0.52
N LYS A 59 0.34 -1.31 0.07
CA LYS A 59 -0.75 -1.94 -0.68
C LYS A 59 -1.54 -0.93 -1.53
N ILE A 60 -1.85 0.23 -0.97
CA ILE A 60 -2.58 1.30 -1.68
C ILE A 60 -1.73 1.86 -2.82
N LEU A 61 -0.45 2.15 -2.57
CA LEU A 61 0.49 2.66 -3.56
C LEU A 61 0.71 1.65 -4.69
N GLY A 62 0.98 0.39 -4.35
CA GLY A 62 1.17 -0.69 -5.33
C GLY A 62 -0.07 -0.90 -6.20
N THR A 63 -1.28 -0.79 -5.63
CA THR A 63 -2.52 -0.90 -6.42
C THR A 63 -2.69 0.25 -7.41
N LYS A 64 -2.25 1.46 -7.06
CA LYS A 64 -2.31 2.62 -7.96
C LYS A 64 -1.27 2.54 -9.06
N GLU A 65 -0.02 2.24 -8.70
CA GLU A 65 1.10 2.11 -9.64
C GLU A 65 0.83 1.01 -10.67
N GLN A 66 0.39 -0.17 -10.25
CA GLN A 66 0.03 -1.26 -11.17
C GLN A 66 -1.09 -0.86 -12.15
N ARG A 67 -2.04 -0.03 -11.71
CA ARG A 67 -3.15 0.45 -12.54
C ARG A 67 -2.65 1.48 -13.56
N GLU A 68 -1.69 2.31 -13.19
CA GLU A 68 -1.02 3.27 -14.08
C GLU A 68 -0.15 2.56 -15.11
N GLU A 69 0.63 1.56 -14.71
CA GLU A 69 1.44 0.73 -15.63
C GLU A 69 0.57 -0.07 -16.60
N ALA A 70 -0.54 -0.66 -16.13
CA ALA A 70 -1.49 -1.34 -17.00
C ALA A 70 -2.12 -0.38 -18.03
N MET A 71 -2.44 0.86 -17.60
CA MET A 71 -2.94 1.91 -18.47
C MET A 71 -1.88 2.34 -19.49
N GLN A 72 -0.63 2.52 -19.07
CA GLN A 72 0.48 2.90 -19.95
C GLN A 72 0.75 1.83 -21.02
N ARG A 73 0.79 0.55 -20.63
CA ARG A 73 0.94 -0.57 -21.57
C ARG A 73 -0.19 -0.60 -22.61
N TYR A 74 -1.43 -0.40 -22.17
CA TYR A 74 -2.58 -0.30 -23.07
C TYR A 74 -2.44 0.85 -24.08
N TYR A 75 -2.01 2.04 -23.64
CA TYR A 75 -1.77 3.17 -24.55
C TYR A 75 -0.63 2.91 -25.54
N GLU A 76 0.43 2.23 -25.10
CA GLU A 76 1.56 1.88 -25.96
C GLU A 76 1.18 0.86 -27.04
N GLU A 77 0.42 -0.17 -26.66
CA GLU A 77 -0.16 -1.14 -27.60
C GLU A 77 -1.08 -0.44 -28.61
N ALA A 78 -1.94 0.46 -28.14
CA ALA A 78 -2.82 1.25 -29.01
C ALA A 78 -2.03 2.16 -29.96
N ARG A 79 -0.93 2.77 -29.50
CA ARG A 79 -0.05 3.62 -30.32
C ARG A 79 0.62 2.81 -31.43
N LYS A 80 1.10 1.60 -31.13
CA LYS A 80 1.75 0.73 -32.12
C LYS A 80 0.77 0.21 -33.18
N ASN A 81 -0.45 -0.13 -32.77
CA ASN A 81 -1.46 -0.66 -33.68
C ASN A 81 -2.20 0.41 -34.50
N ARG A 82 -2.24 1.67 -34.04
CA ARG A 82 -2.82 2.82 -34.77
C ARG A 82 -2.35 2.95 -36.22
N PRO A 83 -1.03 3.01 -36.53
CA PRO A 83 -0.57 3.13 -37.91
C PRO A 83 -0.86 1.87 -38.73
N TYR A 84 -0.76 0.67 -38.15
CA TYR A 84 -1.05 -0.58 -38.86
C TYR A 84 -2.53 -0.67 -39.27
N MET A 85 -3.45 -0.36 -38.36
CA MET A 85 -4.89 -0.31 -38.65
C MET A 85 -5.22 0.70 -39.76
N LEU A 86 -4.59 1.88 -39.75
CA LEU A 86 -4.80 2.89 -40.79
C LEU A 86 -4.25 2.46 -42.16
N ILE A 87 -3.06 1.86 -42.20
CA ILE A 87 -2.43 1.36 -43.44
C ILE A 87 -3.29 0.24 -44.05
N VAL A 88 -3.73 -0.72 -43.24
CA VAL A 88 -4.58 -1.84 -43.69
C VAL A 88 -5.89 -1.32 -44.30
N LEU A 89 -6.53 -0.34 -43.65
CA LEU A 89 -7.76 0.28 -44.15
C LEU A 89 -7.52 0.98 -45.49
N LEU A 90 -6.42 1.72 -45.63
CA LEU A 90 -6.04 2.40 -46.88
C LEU A 90 -5.83 1.40 -48.03
N VAL A 91 -5.07 0.33 -47.77
CA VAL A 91 -4.77 -0.71 -48.77
C VAL A 91 -6.06 -1.43 -49.19
N CYS A 92 -6.92 -1.82 -48.24
CA CYS A 92 -8.23 -2.41 -48.56
C CYS A 92 -9.08 -1.47 -49.41
N GLY A 93 -9.11 -0.17 -49.09
CA GLY A 93 -9.82 0.83 -49.88
C GLY A 93 -9.34 0.90 -51.34
N VAL A 94 -8.03 0.92 -51.56
CA VAL A 94 -7.45 0.93 -52.92
C VAL A 94 -7.81 -0.35 -53.68
N ILE A 95 -7.72 -1.52 -53.04
CA ILE A 95 -8.08 -2.80 -53.67
C ILE A 95 -9.54 -2.80 -54.11
N LEU A 96 -10.46 -2.31 -53.26
CA LEU A 96 -11.88 -2.24 -53.59
C LEU A 96 -12.14 -1.32 -54.79
N VAL A 97 -11.46 -0.17 -54.88
CA VAL A 97 -11.58 0.74 -56.02
C VAL A 97 -11.04 0.10 -57.29
N LEU A 98 -9.90 -0.59 -57.24
CA LEU A 98 -9.33 -1.29 -58.39
C LEU A 98 -10.23 -2.41 -58.90
N VAL A 99 -10.80 -3.21 -57.98
CA VAL A 99 -11.77 -4.25 -58.33
C VAL A 99 -13.01 -3.63 -58.95
N PHE A 100 -13.54 -2.55 -58.38
CA PHE A 100 -14.70 -1.86 -58.92
C PHE A 100 -14.43 -1.29 -60.33
N LEU A 101 -13.29 -0.63 -60.53
CA LEU A 101 -12.89 -0.11 -61.84
C LEU A 101 -12.71 -1.24 -62.86
N PHE A 102 -12.12 -2.37 -62.46
CA PHE A 102 -11.99 -3.54 -63.31
C PHE A 102 -13.35 -4.09 -63.74
N PHE A 103 -14.30 -4.19 -62.82
CA PHE A 103 -15.68 -4.59 -63.12
C PHE A 103 -16.37 -3.61 -64.08
N VAL A 104 -16.16 -2.31 -63.92
CA VAL A 104 -16.72 -1.28 -64.82
C VAL A 104 -16.11 -1.37 -66.21
N LEU A 105 -14.79 -1.57 -66.31
CA LEU A 105 -14.11 -1.76 -67.61
C LEU A 105 -14.63 -3.01 -68.33
N LEU A 106 -14.75 -4.14 -67.62
CA LEU A 106 -15.35 -5.35 -68.20
C LEU A 106 -16.80 -5.15 -68.65
N ALA A 107 -17.56 -4.32 -67.94
CA ALA A 107 -18.95 -4.00 -68.31
C ALA A 107 -19.02 -3.03 -69.50
N LEU A 108 -17.96 -2.27 -69.79
CA LEU A 108 -17.86 -1.37 -70.94
C LEU A 108 -17.27 -2.03 -72.19
N ASP A 109 -16.46 -3.08 -72.04
CA ASP A 109 -15.89 -3.90 -73.12
C ASP A 109 -16.85 -5.01 -73.62
N VAL A 110 -18.14 -4.94 -73.24
CA VAL A 110 -19.28 -5.71 -73.79
C VAL A 110 -20.12 -4.80 -74.66
#